data_AF-A0A938E028-F1
#
_entry.id   AF-A0A938E028-F1
#
_cell.length_a   1.000
_cell.length_b   1.000
_cell.length_c   1.000
_cell.angle_alpha   90.00
_cell.angle_beta   90.00
_cell.angle_gamma   90.00
#
_symmetry.space_group_name_H-M   'P 1'
#
loop_
_entity.id
_entity.type
_entity.pdbx_description
1 polymer ?
#
loop_
_entity_poly.entity_id
_entity_poly.type
_entity_poly.pdbx_seq_one_letter_code
_entity_poly.pdbx_strand_id
1 'polypeptide(L)'
;MSDPQPTGRRTRPMRQTVGDMIRSMVVVLAVVAAILIVTWRPKPDPVRTVDITQALVTARSSADFAVEVPTLPDLRATSVRWEPTEGSDGSLVWHLGYVTPSDEYLQVAQSRAAGDAFLSEQTAGGEPGEDVTIAGERWQVFTAPERTSVVRMDDGVTTIVSGTDLLDQVMTVAGTLRAGD
;
A
#
# COMPACT_ATOMS: atom_id res chain seq x y z
N MET A 1 30.43 -88.13 -16.24
CA MET A 1 30.44 -86.70 -16.61
C MET A 1 29.00 -86.36 -16.95
N SER A 2 28.27 -85.80 -15.99
CA SER A 2 26.86 -85.41 -16.15
C SER A 2 26.63 -84.10 -15.39
N ASP A 3 26.07 -83.13 -16.09
CA ASP A 3 26.05 -81.69 -15.80
C ASP A 3 25.40 -81.26 -14.46
N PRO A 4 25.86 -80.14 -13.87
CA PRO A 4 25.14 -79.50 -12.77
C PRO A 4 23.82 -78.86 -13.25
N GLN A 5 22.76 -79.10 -12.49
CA GLN A 5 21.44 -78.47 -12.68
C GLN A 5 21.46 -76.99 -12.29
N PRO A 6 20.95 -76.07 -13.13
CA PRO A 6 20.85 -74.65 -12.78
C PRO A 6 19.63 -74.38 -11.89
N THR A 7 19.85 -74.10 -10.61
CA THR A 7 18.81 -73.56 -9.70
C THR A 7 18.66 -72.04 -9.88
N GLY A 8 17.98 -71.64 -10.95
CA GLY A 8 17.57 -70.24 -11.16
C GLY A 8 16.22 -69.94 -10.52
N ARG A 9 16.18 -69.15 -9.44
CA ARG A 9 14.92 -68.63 -8.87
C ARG A 9 14.33 -67.63 -9.88
N ARG A 10 13.16 -67.93 -10.44
CA ARG A 10 12.42 -67.01 -11.32
C ARG A 10 12.09 -65.73 -10.57
N THR A 11 12.80 -64.65 -10.84
CA THR A 11 12.35 -63.30 -10.48
C THR A 11 11.18 -62.96 -11.39
N ARG A 12 10.00 -62.73 -10.79
CA ARG A 12 8.85 -62.20 -11.55
C ARG A 12 9.28 -60.86 -12.15
N PRO A 13 9.15 -60.63 -13.47
CA PRO A 13 9.38 -59.31 -14.02
C PRO A 13 8.36 -58.38 -13.38
N MET A 14 8.86 -57.47 -12.57
CA MET A 14 8.07 -56.44 -11.91
C MET A 14 7.58 -55.50 -12.99
N ARG A 15 6.46 -55.86 -13.62
CA ARG A 15 5.64 -54.94 -14.39
C ARG A 15 5.03 -54.01 -13.34
N GLN A 16 5.81 -53.05 -12.88
CA GLN A 16 5.30 -51.82 -12.29
C GLN A 16 4.54 -51.15 -13.42
N THR A 17 3.29 -51.58 -13.56
CA THR A 17 2.42 -51.19 -14.64
C THR A 17 2.23 -49.70 -14.49
N VAL A 18 2.39 -48.94 -15.57
CA VAL A 18 2.21 -47.49 -15.59
C VAL A 18 0.90 -47.06 -14.88
N GLY A 19 -0.12 -47.92 -14.89
CA GLY A 19 -1.35 -47.73 -14.12
C GLY A 19 -1.19 -47.62 -12.60
N ASP A 20 -0.23 -48.32 -11.97
CA ASP A 20 0.03 -48.19 -10.54
C ASP A 20 0.80 -46.89 -10.23
N MET A 21 1.64 -46.42 -11.15
CA MET A 21 2.27 -45.10 -11.03
C MET A 21 1.26 -43.97 -11.17
N ILE A 22 0.28 -44.11 -12.08
CA ILE A 22 -0.79 -43.12 -12.23
C ILE A 22 -1.68 -43.10 -10.98
N ARG A 23 -2.02 -44.28 -10.43
CA ARG A 23 -2.81 -44.37 -9.18
C ARG A 23 -2.10 -43.74 -7.99
N SER A 24 -0.81 -44.02 -7.82
CA SER A 24 -0.03 -43.41 -6.74
C SER A 24 0.06 -41.89 -6.91
N MET A 25 0.25 -41.40 -8.14
CA MET A 25 0.26 -39.97 -8.44
C MET A 25 -1.08 -39.30 -8.10
N VAL A 26 -2.21 -39.92 -8.46
CA VAL A 26 -3.54 -39.41 -8.09
C VAL A 26 -3.74 -39.35 -6.58
N VAL A 27 -3.31 -40.40 -5.86
CA VAL A 27 -3.40 -40.42 -4.39
C VAL A 27 -2.55 -39.32 -3.77
N VAL A 28 -1.31 -39.13 -4.24
CA VAL A 28 -0.44 -38.05 -3.76
C VAL A 28 -1.05 -36.68 -4.05
N LEU A 29 -1.57 -36.44 -5.26
CA LEU A 29 -2.24 -35.19 -5.61
C LEU A 29 -3.50 -34.94 -4.76
N ALA A 30 -4.27 -35.98 -4.46
CA ALA A 30 -5.44 -35.87 -3.59
C ALA A 30 -5.05 -35.48 -2.15
N VAL A 31 -3.97 -36.07 -1.63
CA VAL A 31 -3.43 -35.71 -0.30
C VAL A 31 -2.90 -34.27 -0.31
N VAL A 32 -2.15 -33.87 -1.33
CA VAL A 32 -1.67 -32.48 -1.49
C VAL A 32 -2.84 -31.52 -1.57
N ALA A 33 -3.87 -31.81 -2.36
CA ALA A 33 -5.07 -30.97 -2.45
C ALA A 33 -5.81 -30.87 -1.11
N ALA A 34 -5.94 -31.98 -0.37
CA ALA A 34 -6.53 -31.97 0.96
C ALA A 34 -5.71 -31.10 1.94
N ILE A 35 -4.38 -31.19 1.89
CA ILE A 35 -3.50 -30.32 2.69
C ILE A 35 -3.67 -28.86 2.28
N LEU A 36 -3.73 -28.55 0.98
CA LEU A 36 -3.93 -27.17 0.50
C LEU A 36 -5.28 -26.60 0.96
N ILE A 37 -6.35 -27.39 0.93
CA ILE A 37 -7.67 -26.97 1.42
C ILE A 37 -7.64 -26.73 2.94
N VAL A 38 -7.02 -27.62 3.71
CA VAL A 38 -6.94 -27.50 5.18
C VAL A 38 -6.01 -26.36 5.61
N THR A 39 -4.94 -26.10 4.85
CA THR A 39 -3.97 -25.03 5.12
C THR A 39 -4.39 -23.68 4.54
N TRP A 40 -5.40 -23.65 3.67
CA TRP A 40 -5.98 -22.43 3.16
C TRP A 40 -6.66 -21.66 4.29
N ARG A 41 -5.94 -20.70 4.85
CA ARG A 41 -6.48 -19.70 5.76
C ARG A 41 -6.70 -18.42 4.98
N PRO A 42 -7.91 -17.84 4.98
CA PRO A 42 -8.08 -16.44 4.61
C PRO A 42 -7.11 -15.63 5.49
N LYS A 43 -6.15 -14.94 4.88
CA LYS A 43 -5.32 -14.00 5.62
C LYS A 43 -6.27 -12.91 6.13
N PRO A 44 -6.32 -12.62 7.44
CA PRO A 44 -7.05 -11.45 7.92
C PRO A 44 -6.51 -10.23 7.18
N ASP A 45 -7.40 -9.33 6.78
CA ASP A 45 -7.01 -8.05 6.19
C ASP A 45 -6.03 -7.35 7.16
N PRO A 46 -4.75 -7.19 6.79
CA PRO A 46 -3.74 -6.69 7.71
C PRO A 46 -3.89 -5.19 7.99
N VAL A 47 -4.74 -4.48 7.22
CA VAL A 47 -4.93 -3.04 7.33
C VAL A 47 -5.77 -2.71 8.57
N ARG A 48 -5.14 -2.12 9.58
CA ARG A 48 -5.86 -1.56 10.74
C ARG A 48 -6.27 -0.13 10.43
N THR A 49 -7.57 0.11 10.44
CA THR A 49 -8.11 1.46 10.30
C THR A 49 -8.06 2.22 11.61
N VAL A 50 -7.94 3.54 11.53
CA VAL A 50 -8.00 4.45 12.68
C VAL A 50 -9.16 5.44 12.51
N ASP A 51 -9.77 5.84 13.63
CA ASP A 51 -10.75 6.92 13.64
C ASP A 51 -10.03 8.27 13.61
N ILE A 52 -10.37 9.09 12.62
CA ILE A 52 -9.74 10.40 12.39
C ILE A 52 -10.48 11.53 13.10
N THR A 53 -11.69 11.28 13.62
CA THR A 53 -12.64 12.31 14.09
C THR A 53 -12.05 13.20 15.18
N GLN A 54 -11.47 12.61 16.22
CA GLN A 54 -10.92 13.37 17.35
C GLN A 54 -9.72 14.24 16.93
N ALA A 55 -8.84 13.68 16.10
CA ALA A 55 -7.68 14.42 15.60
C ALA A 55 -8.10 15.54 14.64
N LEU A 56 -9.11 15.29 13.79
CA LEU A 56 -9.66 16.28 12.87
C LEU A 56 -10.30 17.45 13.62
N VAL A 57 -11.08 17.18 14.68
CA VAL A 57 -11.66 18.23 15.54
C VAL A 57 -10.55 19.07 16.18
N THR A 58 -9.52 18.41 16.72
CA THR A 58 -8.36 19.10 17.31
C THR A 58 -7.66 19.98 16.28
N ALA A 59 -7.34 19.43 15.10
CA ALA A 59 -6.67 20.13 14.02
C ALA A 59 -7.49 21.35 13.56
N ARG A 60 -8.79 21.18 13.26
CA ARG A 60 -9.67 22.29 12.86
C ARG A 60 -9.83 23.38 13.92
N SER A 61 -9.79 23.01 15.20
CA SER A 61 -9.94 23.98 16.30
C SER A 61 -8.67 24.80 16.58
N SER A 62 -7.50 24.32 16.17
CA SER A 62 -6.21 24.91 16.52
C SER A 62 -5.40 25.39 15.32
N ALA A 63 -5.64 24.84 14.14
CA ALA A 63 -5.10 25.35 12.90
C ALA A 63 -5.71 26.72 12.59
N ASP A 64 -4.88 27.64 12.10
CA ASP A 64 -5.27 28.94 11.58
C ASP A 64 -5.55 28.89 10.05
N PHE A 65 -5.75 27.68 9.51
CA PHE A 65 -6.12 27.41 8.14
C PHE A 65 -7.20 26.33 8.09
N ALA A 66 -7.93 26.28 6.95
CA ALA A 66 -8.96 25.27 6.74
C ALA A 66 -8.30 23.90 6.47
N VAL A 67 -8.42 22.98 7.43
CA VAL A 67 -7.91 21.61 7.30
C VAL A 67 -8.78 20.82 6.33
N GLU A 68 -8.20 20.34 5.24
CA GLU A 68 -8.88 19.59 4.21
C GLU A 68 -8.65 18.09 4.36
N VAL A 69 -9.67 17.32 3.98
CA VAL A 69 -9.61 15.86 3.95
C VAL A 69 -10.18 15.34 2.62
N PRO A 70 -9.66 14.22 2.09
CA PRO A 70 -10.25 13.57 0.93
C PRO A 70 -11.70 13.15 1.20
N THR A 71 -12.56 13.30 0.20
CA THR A 71 -13.98 12.91 0.28
C THR A 71 -14.29 11.54 -0.35
N LEU A 72 -13.25 10.81 -0.77
CA LEU A 72 -13.39 9.49 -1.39
C LEU A 72 -13.82 8.43 -0.35
N PRO A 73 -14.93 7.69 -0.58
CA PRO A 73 -15.49 6.77 0.40
C PRO A 73 -14.65 5.49 0.60
N ASP A 74 -13.84 5.12 -0.38
CA ASP A 74 -13.14 3.83 -0.38
C ASP A 74 -11.71 3.92 0.21
N LEU A 75 -11.31 5.09 0.73
CA LEU A 75 -10.03 5.26 1.40
C LEU A 75 -10.11 4.82 2.86
N ARG A 76 -9.20 3.92 3.24
CA ARG A 76 -9.09 3.42 4.62
C ARG A 76 -8.01 4.20 5.35
N ALA A 77 -8.38 5.07 6.29
CA ALA A 77 -7.41 5.82 7.09
C ALA A 77 -6.62 4.87 8.01
N THR A 78 -5.28 4.91 7.96
CA THR A 78 -4.38 4.04 8.72
C THR A 78 -3.52 4.80 9.74
N SER A 79 -3.35 6.11 9.55
CA SER A 79 -2.66 6.99 10.49
C SER A 79 -3.28 8.39 10.47
N VAL A 80 -3.30 9.04 11.63
CA VAL A 80 -3.70 10.44 11.76
C VAL A 80 -2.85 11.10 12.85
N ARG A 81 -2.29 12.27 12.56
CA ARG A 81 -1.45 13.04 13.50
C ARG A 81 -1.65 14.55 13.30
N TRP A 82 -1.51 15.28 14.40
CA TRP A 82 -1.50 16.74 14.44
C TRP A 82 -0.39 17.19 15.39
N GLU A 83 0.83 17.19 14.87
CA GLU A 83 2.06 17.45 15.64
C GLU A 83 3.17 17.94 14.69
N PRO A 84 4.26 18.55 15.20
CA PRO A 84 5.40 18.92 14.36
C PRO A 84 6.15 17.69 13.84
N THR A 85 6.81 17.84 12.71
CA THR A 85 7.75 16.85 12.16
C THR A 85 9.18 17.39 12.21
N GLU A 86 10.17 16.57 11.87
CA GLU A 86 11.57 17.03 11.90
C GLU A 86 11.81 18.13 10.87
N GLY A 87 11.16 18.05 9.71
CA GLY A 87 11.27 19.03 8.64
C GLY A 87 10.40 20.27 8.80
N SER A 88 9.44 20.30 9.73
CA SER A 88 8.44 21.38 9.82
C SER A 88 8.86 22.62 10.61
N ASP A 89 10.09 22.65 11.14
CA ASP A 89 10.65 23.76 11.93
C ASP A 89 9.71 24.20 13.08
N GLY A 90 9.15 23.21 13.78
CA GLY A 90 8.23 23.42 14.91
C GLY A 90 6.78 23.75 14.51
N SER A 91 6.48 23.92 13.23
CA SER A 91 5.09 24.09 12.76
C SER A 91 4.30 22.79 12.90
N LEU A 92 3.04 22.87 13.31
CA LEU A 92 2.15 21.71 13.37
C LEU A 92 1.85 21.19 11.96
N VAL A 93 1.83 19.88 11.81
CA VAL A 93 1.55 19.19 10.54
C VAL A 93 0.33 18.31 10.73
N TRP A 94 -0.69 18.56 9.91
CA TRP A 94 -1.79 17.62 9.72
C TRP A 94 -1.27 16.51 8.84
N HIS A 95 -1.29 15.28 9.33
CA HIS A 95 -0.86 14.11 8.59
C HIS A 95 -1.97 13.07 8.61
N LEU A 96 -2.32 12.57 7.43
CA LEU A 96 -3.36 11.58 7.23
C LEU A 96 -2.88 10.52 6.25
N GLY A 97 -2.63 9.32 6.75
CA GLY A 97 -2.25 8.16 5.95
C GLY A 97 -3.46 7.32 5.60
N TYR A 98 -3.49 6.82 4.38
CA TYR A 98 -4.55 6.01 3.82
C TYR A 98 -3.99 4.79 3.10
N VAL A 99 -4.82 3.76 3.03
CA VAL A 99 -4.66 2.65 2.09
C VAL A 99 -5.83 2.67 1.12
N THR A 100 -5.53 2.58 -0.17
CA THR A 100 -6.51 2.55 -1.25
C THR A 100 -7.15 1.16 -1.39
N PRO A 101 -8.20 1.02 -2.22
CA PRO A 101 -8.76 -0.29 -2.56
C PRO A 101 -7.81 -1.22 -3.30
N SER A 102 -6.75 -0.67 -3.92
CA SER A 102 -5.68 -1.44 -4.56
C SER A 102 -4.53 -1.79 -3.62
N ASP A 103 -4.70 -1.61 -2.30
CA ASP A 103 -3.69 -1.82 -1.25
C ASP A 103 -2.44 -0.93 -1.38
N GLU A 104 -2.58 0.22 -2.02
CA GLU A 104 -1.51 1.22 -2.16
C GLU A 104 -1.59 2.29 -1.07
N TYR A 105 -0.44 2.86 -0.70
CA TYR A 105 -0.36 3.88 0.34
C TYR A 105 -0.55 5.28 -0.25
N LEU A 106 -1.37 6.09 0.42
CA LEU A 106 -1.53 7.50 0.16
C LEU A 106 -1.36 8.30 1.45
N GLN A 107 -0.91 9.54 1.32
CA GLN A 107 -0.73 10.46 2.42
C GLN A 107 -1.21 11.84 2.02
N VAL A 108 -1.91 12.51 2.92
CA VAL A 108 -2.18 13.95 2.86
C VAL A 108 -1.43 14.62 4.00
N ALA A 109 -0.71 15.69 3.69
CA ALA A 109 -0.05 16.54 4.67
C ALA A 109 -0.40 18.02 4.47
N GLN A 110 -0.68 18.73 5.56
CA GLN A 110 -0.96 20.17 5.52
C GLN A 110 -0.25 20.89 6.67
N SER A 111 0.44 21.98 6.37
CA SER A 111 1.14 22.79 7.37
C SER A 111 1.42 24.20 6.86
N ARG A 112 1.77 25.11 7.78
CA ARG A 112 2.42 26.40 7.47
C ARG A 112 3.91 26.27 7.17
N ALA A 113 4.49 25.09 7.39
CA ALA A 113 5.84 24.80 6.93
C ALA A 113 5.88 24.74 5.39
N ALA A 114 6.88 25.37 4.79
CA ALA A 114 7.11 25.38 3.33
C ALA A 114 8.59 25.27 2.94
N GLY A 115 9.49 25.12 3.92
CA GLY A 115 10.93 25.04 3.67
C GLY A 115 11.34 23.72 3.00
N ASP A 116 12.53 23.72 2.37
CA ASP A 116 13.06 22.57 1.63
C ASP A 116 13.13 21.29 2.47
N ALA A 117 13.42 21.42 3.77
CA ALA A 117 13.43 20.28 4.70
C ALA A 117 12.05 19.61 4.82
N PHE A 118 10.98 20.42 4.96
CA PHE A 118 9.61 19.92 5.02
C PHE A 118 9.17 19.29 3.69
N LEU A 119 9.47 19.95 2.56
CA LEU A 119 9.14 19.42 1.24
C LEU A 119 9.87 18.10 0.99
N SER A 120 11.16 18.04 1.29
CA SER A 120 11.96 16.82 1.15
C SER A 120 11.42 15.71 2.05
N GLU A 121 11.13 15.97 3.32
CA GLU A 121 10.55 14.99 4.24
C GLU A 121 9.23 14.42 3.71
N GLN A 122 8.29 15.29 3.33
CA GLN A 122 6.93 14.88 2.99
C GLN A 122 6.79 14.29 1.58
N THR A 123 7.70 14.62 0.67
CA THR A 123 7.76 14.06 -0.70
C THR A 123 8.76 12.91 -0.85
N ALA A 124 9.41 12.48 0.23
CA ALA A 124 10.49 11.49 0.25
C ALA A 124 11.69 11.87 -0.64
N GLY A 125 12.11 13.14 -0.57
CA GLY A 125 13.21 13.70 -1.36
C GLY A 125 12.85 13.86 -2.83
N GLY A 126 11.57 14.12 -3.13
CA GLY A 126 11.10 14.27 -4.50
C GLY A 126 11.72 15.50 -5.16
N GLU A 127 12.14 15.35 -6.41
CA GLU A 127 12.60 16.48 -7.22
C GLU A 127 11.37 17.20 -7.81
N PRO A 128 11.33 18.55 -7.78
CA PRO A 128 10.25 19.32 -8.35
C PRO A 128 10.23 19.19 -9.88
N GLY A 129 9.04 18.93 -10.42
CA GLY A 129 8.78 18.73 -11.83
C GLY A 129 7.78 19.74 -12.39
N GLU A 130 6.92 19.25 -13.27
CA GLU A 130 5.93 20.07 -13.97
C GLU A 130 4.79 20.53 -13.07
N ASP A 131 4.18 21.65 -13.46
CA ASP A 131 2.96 22.14 -12.84
C ASP A 131 1.73 21.52 -13.52
N VAL A 132 0.79 21.07 -12.70
CA VAL A 132 -0.46 20.43 -13.10
C VAL A 132 -1.64 21.18 -12.49
N THR A 133 -2.81 21.08 -13.12
CA THR A 133 -4.04 21.68 -12.60
C THR A 133 -4.96 20.58 -12.11
N ILE A 134 -5.34 20.63 -10.83
CA ILE A 134 -6.18 19.63 -10.19
C ILE A 134 -7.35 20.38 -9.54
N ALA A 135 -8.58 20.02 -9.92
CA ALA A 135 -9.81 20.66 -9.44
C ALA A 135 -9.83 22.21 -9.55
N GLY A 136 -9.11 22.78 -10.52
CA GLY A 136 -9.04 24.23 -10.76
C GLY A 136 -7.90 24.94 -10.02
N GLU A 137 -7.10 24.21 -9.24
CA GLU A 137 -5.96 24.74 -8.49
C GLU A 137 -4.64 24.30 -9.11
N ARG A 138 -3.58 25.09 -8.91
CA ARG A 138 -2.23 24.79 -9.40
C ARG A 138 -1.48 23.95 -8.37
N TRP A 139 -0.96 22.83 -8.84
CA TRP A 139 -0.11 21.92 -8.07
C TRP A 139 1.20 21.73 -8.82
N GLN A 140 2.28 21.49 -8.10
CA GLN A 140 3.55 21.07 -8.67
C GLN A 140 3.80 19.60 -8.38
N VAL A 141 4.21 18.83 -9.38
CA VAL A 141 4.56 17.41 -9.22
C VAL A 141 5.95 17.30 -8.61
N PHE A 142 6.11 16.40 -7.66
CA PHE A 142 7.38 16.02 -7.04
C PHE A 142 7.60 14.51 -7.23
N THR A 143 8.76 14.12 -7.74
CA THR A 143 9.04 12.71 -8.08
C THR A 143 10.26 12.18 -7.33
N ALA A 144 10.07 11.09 -6.61
CA ALA A 144 11.11 10.27 -5.99
C ALA A 144 11.05 8.83 -6.54
N PRO A 145 12.07 7.97 -6.35
CA PRO A 145 12.12 6.64 -6.96
C PRO A 145 10.91 5.72 -6.70
N GLU A 146 10.29 5.81 -5.51
CA GLU A 146 9.16 4.96 -5.09
C GLU A 146 7.95 5.78 -4.61
N ARG A 147 7.94 7.09 -4.92
CA ARG A 147 6.89 7.99 -4.46
C ARG A 147 6.69 9.13 -5.44
N THR A 148 5.43 9.38 -5.78
CA THR A 148 5.04 10.61 -6.46
C THR A 148 4.18 11.45 -5.54
N SER A 149 4.40 12.76 -5.59
CA SER A 149 3.65 13.71 -4.79
C SER A 149 3.17 14.88 -5.64
N VAL A 150 2.09 15.51 -5.23
CA VAL A 150 1.66 16.81 -5.74
C VAL A 150 1.64 17.79 -4.58
N VAL A 151 2.19 18.97 -4.80
CA VAL A 151 2.33 20.02 -3.80
C VAL A 151 1.58 21.26 -4.25
N ARG A 152 0.68 21.77 -3.41
CA ARG A 152 0.01 23.06 -3.58
C ARG A 152 0.40 23.96 -2.44
N MET A 153 0.87 25.15 -2.76
CA MET A 153 1.10 26.22 -1.80
C MET A 153 0.14 27.36 -2.10
N ASP A 154 -0.81 27.59 -1.20
CA ASP A 154 -1.80 28.65 -1.33
C ASP A 154 -2.10 29.24 0.05
N ASP A 155 -2.33 30.55 0.11
CA ASP A 155 -2.56 31.30 1.36
C ASP A 155 -1.57 30.97 2.51
N GLY A 156 -0.31 30.68 2.15
CA GLY A 156 0.74 30.31 3.11
C GLY A 156 0.63 28.91 3.70
N VAL A 157 -0.26 28.06 3.17
CA VAL A 157 -0.42 26.66 3.55
C VAL A 157 0.17 25.77 2.47
N THR A 158 1.07 24.88 2.87
CA THR A 158 1.59 23.81 2.02
C THR A 158 0.72 22.58 2.20
N THR A 159 0.07 22.17 1.12
CA THR A 159 -0.70 20.91 1.03
C THR A 159 0.05 19.95 0.12
N ILE A 160 0.29 18.73 0.61
CA ILE A 160 1.05 17.70 -0.10
C ILE A 160 0.20 16.45 -0.11
N VAL A 161 -0.02 15.89 -1.29
CA VAL A 161 -0.58 14.54 -1.45
C VAL A 161 0.49 13.66 -2.04
N SER A 162 0.83 12.57 -1.37
CA SER A 162 1.90 11.65 -1.77
C SER A 162 1.36 10.23 -1.87
N GLY A 163 1.86 9.45 -2.83
CA GLY A 163 1.46 8.05 -3.02
C GLY A 163 2.60 7.15 -3.48
N THR A 164 2.48 5.86 -3.19
CA THR A 164 3.36 4.81 -3.72
C THR A 164 2.98 4.35 -5.13
N ASP A 165 1.75 4.66 -5.55
CA ASP A 165 1.19 4.30 -6.86
C ASP A 165 1.38 5.43 -7.90
N LEU A 166 0.74 5.26 -9.07
CA LEU A 166 0.69 6.17 -10.18
C LEU A 166 0.24 7.59 -9.80
N LEU A 167 0.87 8.58 -10.45
CA LEU A 167 0.55 10.00 -10.34
C LEU A 167 -0.95 10.30 -10.49
N ASP A 168 -1.66 9.60 -11.39
CA ASP A 168 -3.10 9.80 -11.61
C ASP A 168 -3.94 9.56 -10.34
N GLN A 169 -3.56 8.58 -9.51
CA GLN A 169 -4.25 8.30 -8.27
C GLN A 169 -4.00 9.40 -7.24
N VAL A 170 -2.75 9.86 -7.13
CA VAL A 170 -2.35 11.00 -6.28
C VAL A 170 -3.14 12.25 -6.67
N MET A 171 -3.23 12.55 -7.98
CA MET A 171 -4.01 13.68 -8.48
C MET A 171 -5.50 13.54 -8.21
N THR A 172 -6.05 12.33 -8.36
CA THR A 172 -7.46 12.05 -8.08
C THR A 172 -7.79 12.39 -6.62
N VAL A 173 -6.97 11.93 -5.68
CA VAL A 173 -7.17 12.19 -4.25
C VAL A 173 -7.02 13.68 -3.94
N ALA A 174 -5.99 14.34 -4.48
CA ALA A 174 -5.82 15.79 -4.35
C ALA A 174 -7.06 16.57 -4.83
N GLY A 175 -7.68 16.15 -5.94
CA GLY A 175 -8.90 16.78 -6.47
C GLY A 175 -10.15 16.61 -5.59
N THR A 176 -10.12 15.69 -4.62
CA THR A 176 -11.23 15.43 -3.69
C THR A 176 -11.07 16.08 -2.32
N LEU A 177 -9.96 16.77 -2.07
CA LEU A 177 -9.70 17.48 -0.82
C LEU A 177 -10.74 18.57 -0.59
N ARG A 178 -11.44 18.51 0.53
CA ARG A 178 -12.38 19.56 0.93
C ARG A 178 -12.14 19.92 2.38
N ALA A 179 -12.14 21.20 2.68
CA ALA A 179 -12.40 21.68 4.02
C ALA A 179 -13.86 21.34 4.33
N GLY A 180 -14.09 20.48 5.33
CA GLY A 180 -15.44 20.25 5.82
C GLY A 180 -15.83 21.38 6.77
N ASP A 181 -17.10 21.75 6.73
CA ASP A 181 -17.74 22.60 7.76
C ASP A 181 -17.71 21.92 9.15
#